data_AF-A0A1B5KSC7-F1
#
_entry.id   AF-A0A1B5KSC7-F1
#
_cell.length_a   1.000
_cell.length_b   1.000
_cell.length_c   1.000
_cell.angle_alpha   90.00
_cell.angle_beta   90.00
_cell.angle_gamma   90.00
#
_symmetry.space_group_name_H-M   'P 1'
#
loop_
_entity.id
_entity.type
_entity.pdbx_description
1 polymer ?
#
loop_
_entity_poly.entity_id
_entity_poly.type
_entity_poly.pdbx_seq_one_letter_code
_entity_poly.pdbx_strand_id
1 'polypeptide(L)'
;MSDDQAPTLVAAGSQEKAAKPLGMRKNGKQWHAQKQAFRPTKGLTSYERRTKERAAMAQMKAKEKEMKDEKEEARQEKIRKIREKRAKKEERERFEKMAETMHRKRVERLKRKEKRNKLINS
;
A
#
# COMPACT_ATOMS: atom_id res chain seq x y z
N MET A 1 15.92 -39.59 15.15
CA MET A 1 14.49 -39.68 14.84
C MET A 1 13.78 -39.65 16.17
N SER A 2 13.42 -38.45 16.61
CA SER A 2 12.90 -38.16 17.93
C SER A 2 11.55 -37.50 17.71
N ASP A 3 10.51 -38.21 18.09
CA ASP A 3 9.13 -37.90 17.80
C ASP A 3 8.69 -36.56 18.39
N ASP A 4 8.18 -35.73 17.49
CA ASP A 4 7.56 -34.43 17.72
C ASP A 4 6.20 -34.63 18.40
N GLN A 5 6.10 -34.36 19.70
CA GLN A 5 4.81 -34.35 20.40
C GLN A 5 4.45 -32.92 20.81
N ALA A 6 3.76 -32.25 19.90
CA ALA A 6 3.13 -30.95 20.14
C ALA A 6 2.00 -31.07 21.20
N PRO A 7 1.86 -30.08 22.10
CA PRO A 7 0.74 -30.04 23.04
C PRO A 7 -0.56 -29.68 22.31
N THR A 8 -1.51 -30.62 22.34
CA THR A 8 -2.85 -30.45 21.77
C THR A 8 -3.62 -29.40 22.58
N LEU A 9 -3.98 -28.31 21.92
CA LEU A 9 -4.88 -27.30 22.45
C LEU A 9 -6.27 -27.93 22.66
N VAL A 10 -6.65 -28.05 23.93
CA VAL A 10 -7.99 -28.39 24.37
C VAL A 10 -8.98 -27.38 23.80
N ALA A 11 -9.78 -27.84 22.83
CA ALA A 11 -10.90 -27.11 22.29
C ALA A 11 -11.89 -26.79 23.41
N ALA A 12 -12.01 -25.50 23.74
CA ALA A 12 -13.05 -25.00 24.64
C ALA A 12 -14.42 -25.30 24.02
N GLY A 13 -15.22 -26.04 24.78
CA GLY A 13 -16.48 -26.62 24.36
C GLY A 13 -17.48 -25.61 23.80
N SER A 14 -17.76 -25.75 22.52
CA SER A 14 -19.11 -25.57 21.99
C SER A 14 -19.71 -26.96 21.79
N GLN A 15 -20.15 -27.58 22.88
CA GLN A 15 -21.07 -28.72 22.76
C GLN A 15 -22.40 -28.17 22.24
N GLU A 16 -22.51 -28.05 20.92
CA GLU A 16 -23.82 -28.07 20.27
C GLU A 16 -24.45 -29.42 20.64
N LYS A 17 -25.48 -29.37 21.49
CA LYS A 17 -26.31 -30.54 21.73
C LYS A 17 -26.84 -31.01 20.39
N ALA A 18 -26.36 -32.16 19.93
CA ALA A 18 -26.89 -32.86 18.77
C ALA A 18 -28.42 -32.93 18.90
N ALA A 19 -29.12 -32.23 17.99
CA ALA A 19 -30.56 -32.25 17.94
C ALA A 19 -31.01 -33.66 17.56
N LYS A 20 -31.70 -34.33 18.49
CA LYS A 20 -32.30 -35.65 18.25
C LYS A 20 -33.26 -35.56 17.06
N PRO A 21 -33.30 -36.53 16.13
CA PRO A 21 -34.18 -36.47 14.98
C PRO A 21 -35.64 -36.49 15.44
N LEU A 22 -36.43 -35.50 14.97
CA LEU A 22 -37.84 -35.36 15.30
C LEU A 22 -38.62 -36.48 14.58
N GLY A 23 -39.01 -37.52 15.33
CA GLY A 23 -39.76 -38.65 14.80
C GLY A 23 -41.17 -38.24 14.37
N MET A 24 -41.48 -38.35 13.08
CA MET A 24 -42.81 -38.12 12.52
C MET A 24 -43.80 -39.23 12.94
N ARG A 25 -45.05 -38.88 13.28
CA ARG A 25 -46.16 -39.83 13.46
C ARG A 25 -47.22 -39.66 12.36
N LYS A 26 -47.88 -40.76 11.98
CA LYS A 26 -48.84 -40.86 10.86
C LYS A 26 -50.15 -40.09 11.01
N ASN A 27 -50.43 -39.43 12.14
CA ASN A 27 -51.61 -38.59 12.32
C ASN A 27 -51.23 -37.27 13.04
N GLY A 28 -51.15 -36.20 12.25
CA GLY A 28 -51.40 -34.82 12.67
C GLY A 28 -50.51 -34.20 13.76
N LYS A 29 -49.54 -33.39 13.31
CA LYS A 29 -48.99 -32.19 13.98
C LYS A 29 -47.90 -32.41 15.05
N GLN A 30 -46.65 -32.53 14.58
CA GLN A 30 -45.52 -31.67 15.01
C GLN A 30 -44.27 -32.00 14.16
N TRP A 31 -44.24 -31.58 12.90
CA TRP A 31 -43.04 -31.68 12.04
C TRP A 31 -42.14 -30.44 12.13
N HIS A 32 -42.68 -29.36 12.70
CA HIS A 32 -41.95 -28.12 12.88
C HIS A 32 -41.16 -28.12 14.18
N ALA A 33 -39.92 -27.63 14.09
CA ALA A 33 -39.14 -27.30 15.27
C ALA A 33 -39.93 -26.33 16.16
N GLN A 34 -39.92 -26.57 17.47
CA GLN A 34 -40.57 -25.68 18.42
C GLN A 34 -39.89 -24.32 18.38
N LYS A 35 -40.68 -23.25 18.17
CA LYS A 35 -40.19 -21.88 18.12
C LYS A 35 -39.62 -21.54 19.49
N GLN A 36 -38.30 -21.32 19.53
CA GLN A 36 -37.67 -20.87 20.76
C GLN A 36 -38.08 -19.44 21.08
N ALA A 37 -38.32 -19.18 22.37
CA ALA A 37 -38.67 -17.85 22.84
C ALA A 37 -37.56 -16.85 22.47
N PHE A 38 -37.97 -15.72 21.87
CA PHE A 38 -37.07 -14.63 21.53
C PHE A 38 -36.46 -14.06 22.81
N ARG A 39 -35.14 -14.11 22.92
CA ARG A 39 -34.37 -13.58 24.04
C ARG A 39 -33.37 -12.57 23.49
N PRO A 40 -33.63 -11.25 23.58
CA PRO A 40 -32.72 -10.20 23.11
C PRO A 40 -31.30 -10.31 23.69
N THR A 41 -31.17 -10.93 24.86
CA THR A 41 -29.92 -11.04 25.62
C THR A 41 -29.17 -12.37 25.45
N LYS A 42 -29.70 -13.32 24.67
CA LYS A 42 -29.07 -14.63 24.50
C LYS A 42 -27.91 -14.51 23.51
N GLY A 43 -26.71 -14.22 24.02
CA GLY A 43 -25.47 -14.07 23.23
C GLY A 43 -24.57 -12.88 23.64
N LEU A 44 -24.84 -12.21 24.76
CA LEU A 44 -24.03 -11.06 25.20
C LEU A 44 -22.71 -11.51 25.85
N THR A 45 -21.73 -11.91 25.03
CA THR A 45 -20.28 -11.80 25.31
C THR A 45 -19.72 -10.54 24.62
N SER A 46 -20.50 -9.45 24.67
CA SER A 46 -20.39 -8.31 23.75
C SER A 46 -19.04 -7.62 23.76
N TYR A 47 -18.34 -7.60 24.89
CA TYR A 47 -17.08 -6.89 25.01
C TYR A 47 -15.94 -7.68 24.39
N GLU A 48 -15.74 -8.93 24.80
CA GLU A 48 -14.67 -9.79 24.27
C GLU A 48 -14.80 -10.06 22.77
N ARG A 49 -16.03 -10.17 22.27
CA ARG A 49 -16.26 -10.28 20.82
C ARG A 49 -15.92 -8.99 20.09
N ARG A 50 -16.33 -7.83 20.62
CA ARG A 50 -15.99 -6.51 20.06
C ARG A 50 -14.50 -6.22 20.12
N THR A 51 -13.78 -6.65 21.16
CA THR A 51 -12.33 -6.46 21.26
C THR A 51 -11.59 -7.33 20.24
N LYS A 52 -12.00 -8.59 20.07
CA LYS A 52 -11.47 -9.49 19.02
C LYS A 52 -11.73 -8.92 17.62
N GLU A 53 -12.95 -8.44 17.35
CA GLU A 53 -13.30 -7.79 16.08
C GLU A 53 -12.47 -6.51 15.84
N ARG A 54 -12.26 -5.67 16.86
CA ARG A 54 -11.42 -4.47 16.76
C ARG A 54 -9.96 -4.82 16.50
N ALA A 55 -9.42 -5.84 17.17
CA ALA A 55 -8.07 -6.32 16.95
C ALA A 55 -7.87 -6.86 15.53
N ALA A 56 -8.82 -7.66 15.03
CA ALA A 56 -8.81 -8.15 13.65
C ALA A 56 -8.87 -6.99 12.63
N MET A 57 -9.74 -6.00 12.86
CA MET A 57 -9.81 -4.82 11.99
C MET A 57 -8.53 -3.97 12.05
N ALA A 58 -7.91 -3.82 13.22
CA ALA A 58 -6.65 -3.09 13.34
C ALA A 58 -5.53 -3.78 12.56
N GLN A 59 -5.43 -5.10 12.64
CA GLN A 59 -4.46 -5.89 11.87
C GLN A 59 -4.71 -5.78 10.36
N MET A 60 -5.96 -5.83 9.92
CA MET A 60 -6.31 -5.65 8.50
C MET A 60 -5.95 -4.26 8.00
N LYS A 61 -6.27 -3.22 8.78
CA LYS A 61 -5.94 -1.82 8.43
C LYS A 61 -4.44 -1.56 8.45
N ALA A 62 -3.68 -2.17 9.36
CA ALA A 62 -2.23 -2.07 9.38
C ALA A 62 -1.63 -2.62 8.08
N LYS A 63 -2.05 -3.83 7.68
CA LYS A 63 -1.63 -4.43 6.41
C LYS A 63 -2.05 -3.61 5.19
N GLU A 64 -3.27 -3.06 5.19
CA GLU A 64 -3.73 -2.19 4.10
C GLU A 64 -2.91 -0.90 4.02
N LYS A 65 -2.56 -0.32 5.17
CA LYS A 65 -1.74 0.88 5.25
C LYS A 65 -0.32 0.62 4.75
N GLU A 66 0.32 -0.45 5.21
CA GLU A 66 1.66 -0.87 4.73
C GLU A 66 1.67 -0.99 3.20
N MET A 67 0.68 -1.68 2.62
CA MET A 67 0.55 -1.84 1.17
C MET A 67 0.31 -0.53 0.40
N LYS A 68 -0.30 0.49 1.04
CA LYS A 68 -0.49 1.82 0.43
C LYS A 68 0.77 2.65 0.54
N ASP A 69 1.40 2.66 1.71
CA ASP A 69 2.62 3.40 1.99
C ASP A 69 3.75 2.93 1.04
N GLU A 70 3.93 1.61 0.84
CA GLU A 70 4.90 1.06 -0.12
C GLU A 70 4.64 1.51 -1.57
N LYS A 71 3.36 1.56 -1.99
CA LYS A 71 2.98 2.03 -3.34
C LYS A 71 3.25 3.52 -3.51
N GLU A 72 2.97 4.31 -2.47
CA GLU A 72 3.23 5.74 -2.48
C GLU A 72 4.73 6.04 -2.48
N GLU A 73 5.52 5.32 -1.69
CA GLU A 73 6.99 5.42 -1.70
C GLU A 73 7.56 5.11 -3.08
N ALA A 74 7.14 4.01 -3.71
CA ALA A 74 7.57 3.68 -5.07
C ALA A 74 7.18 4.76 -6.10
N ARG A 75 6.01 5.39 -5.92
CA ARG A 75 5.58 6.52 -6.77
C ARG A 75 6.43 7.76 -6.50
N GLN A 76 6.71 8.08 -5.23
CA GLN A 76 7.53 9.22 -4.84
C GLN A 76 8.97 9.06 -5.34
N GLU A 77 9.56 7.88 -5.26
CA GLU A 77 10.87 7.60 -5.82
C GLU A 77 10.93 7.87 -7.33
N LYS A 78 9.92 7.43 -8.09
CA LYS A 78 9.83 7.71 -9.53
C LYS A 78 9.76 9.20 -9.79
N ILE A 79 8.94 9.93 -9.03
CA ILE A 79 8.82 11.39 -9.14
C ILE A 79 10.15 12.07 -8.83
N ARG A 80 10.83 11.67 -7.74
CA ARG A 80 12.16 12.21 -7.36
C ARG A 80 13.19 11.97 -8.46
N LYS A 81 13.30 10.74 -8.97
CA LYS A 81 14.19 10.39 -10.10
C LYS A 81 13.92 11.23 -11.34
N ILE A 82 12.65 11.48 -11.69
CA ILE A 82 12.29 12.32 -12.84
C ILE A 82 12.69 13.78 -12.59
N ARG A 83 12.41 14.32 -11.40
CA ARG A 83 12.78 15.70 -11.02
C ARG A 83 14.29 15.89 -11.05
N GLU A 84 15.05 14.96 -10.48
CA GLU A 84 16.52 15.01 -10.52
C GLU A 84 17.07 14.98 -11.94
N LYS A 85 16.51 14.14 -12.83
CA LYS A 85 16.90 14.12 -14.24
C LYS A 85 16.63 15.44 -14.94
N ARG A 86 15.49 16.07 -14.66
CA ARG A 86 15.14 17.38 -15.23
C ARG A 86 16.06 18.48 -14.70
N ALA A 87 16.29 18.54 -13.40
CA ALA A 87 17.22 19.49 -12.80
C ALA A 87 18.64 19.37 -13.36
N LYS A 88 19.18 18.14 -13.46
CA LYS A 88 20.50 17.89 -14.09
C LYS A 88 20.55 18.34 -15.55
N LYS A 89 19.46 18.16 -16.30
CA LYS A 89 19.37 18.60 -17.70
C LYS A 89 19.33 20.13 -17.79
N GLU A 90 18.54 20.79 -16.96
CA GLU A 90 18.43 22.26 -16.91
C GLU A 90 19.78 22.90 -16.50
N GLU A 91 20.47 22.33 -15.53
CA GLU A 91 21.82 22.78 -15.14
C GLU A 91 22.80 22.64 -16.31
N ARG A 92 22.79 21.48 -16.97
CA ARG A 92 23.64 21.24 -18.15
C ARG A 92 23.34 22.24 -19.27
N GLU A 93 22.07 22.44 -19.62
CA GLU A 93 21.64 23.40 -20.64
C GLU A 93 22.04 24.84 -20.29
N ARG A 94 21.98 25.21 -19.00
CA ARG A 94 22.45 26.51 -18.52
C ARG A 94 23.95 26.68 -18.75
N PHE A 95 24.76 25.66 -18.45
CA PHE A 95 26.20 25.69 -18.69
C PHE A 95 26.53 25.71 -20.19
N GLU A 96 25.82 24.93 -21.01
CA GLU A 96 25.99 24.90 -22.46
C GLU A 96 25.65 26.27 -23.08
N LYS A 97 24.55 26.91 -22.67
CA LYS A 97 24.20 28.27 -23.10
C LYS A 97 25.25 29.29 -22.68
N MET A 98 25.81 29.16 -21.48
CA MET A 98 26.90 30.05 -21.03
C MET A 98 28.16 29.85 -21.89
N ALA A 99 28.54 28.61 -22.17
CA ALA A 99 29.67 28.29 -23.04
C ALA A 99 29.45 28.85 -24.46
N GLU A 100 28.26 28.69 -25.04
CA GLU A 100 27.91 29.23 -26.34
C GLU A 100 28.03 30.77 -26.36
N THR A 101 27.53 31.46 -25.34
CA THR A 101 27.66 32.92 -25.27
C THR A 101 29.12 33.38 -25.22
N MET A 102 29.99 32.65 -24.51
CA MET A 102 31.42 32.95 -24.44
C MET A 102 32.13 32.61 -25.75
N HIS A 103 31.77 31.50 -26.39
CA HIS A 103 32.26 31.12 -27.71
C HIS A 103 31.89 32.18 -28.75
N ARG A 104 30.63 32.62 -28.79
CA ARG A 104 30.17 33.71 -29.65
C ARG A 104 30.96 35.00 -29.41
N LYS A 105 31.18 35.39 -28.15
CA LYS A 105 32.01 36.56 -27.81
C LYS A 105 33.45 36.42 -28.30
N ARG A 106 34.03 35.22 -28.22
CA ARG A 106 35.40 34.94 -28.71
C ARG A 106 35.48 35.07 -30.23
N VAL A 107 34.56 34.44 -30.95
CA VAL A 107 34.49 34.53 -32.42
C VAL A 107 34.31 35.98 -32.88
N GLU A 108 33.40 36.71 -32.24
CA GLU A 108 33.18 38.14 -32.52
C GLU A 108 34.45 38.99 -32.28
N ARG A 109 35.18 38.73 -31.19
CA ARG A 109 36.46 39.41 -30.91
C ARG A 109 37.51 39.10 -31.98
N LEU A 110 37.60 37.86 -32.44
CA LEU A 110 38.52 37.45 -33.51
C LEU A 110 38.17 38.15 -34.82
N LYS A 111 36.90 38.11 -35.27
CA LYS A 111 36.44 38.81 -36.48
C LYS A 111 36.76 40.31 -36.46
N ARG A 112 36.60 40.97 -35.31
CA ARG A 112 36.96 42.39 -35.16
C ARG A 112 38.46 42.64 -35.25
N LYS A 113 39.28 41.76 -34.66
CA LYS A 113 40.75 41.84 -34.76
C LYS A 113 41.19 41.62 -36.21
N GLU A 114 40.65 40.61 -36.88
CA GLU A 114 40.92 40.33 -38.31
C GLU A 114 40.53 41.52 -39.18
N LYS A 115 39.34 42.11 -38.99
CA LYS A 115 38.93 43.32 -39.70
C LYS A 115 39.90 44.49 -39.47
N ARG A 116 40.32 44.72 -38.23
CA ARG A 116 41.26 45.79 -37.89
C ARG A 116 42.65 45.53 -38.48
N ASN A 117 43.20 44.34 -38.29
CA ASN A 117 44.51 43.97 -38.81
C ASN A 117 44.53 44.04 -40.34
N LYS A 118 43.43 43.65 -41.00
CA LYS A 118 43.28 43.83 -42.43
C LYS A 118 43.40 45.29 -42.82
N LEU A 119 42.69 46.21 -42.17
CA LEU A 119 42.77 47.65 -42.47
C LEU A 119 44.13 48.30 -42.17
N ILE A 120 44.90 47.76 -41.22
CA ILE A 120 46.21 48.32 -40.81
C ILE A 120 47.36 47.74 -41.63
N ASN A 121 47.26 46.46 -42.04
CA ASN A 121 48.30 45.74 -42.76
C ASN A 121 47.95 45.50 -44.24
N SER A 122 46.89 46.15 -44.75
CA SER A 122 46.57 46.25 -46.18
C SER A 122 47.10 47.53 -46.77
#